data_AF-A0A0L7QTH1-F1
#
_entry.id   AF-A0A0L7QTH1-F1
#
_cell.length_a   1.000
_cell.length_b   1.000
_cell.length_c   1.000
_cell.angle_alpha   90.00
_cell.angle_beta   90.00
_cell.angle_gamma   90.00
#
_symmetry.space_group_name_H-M   'P 1'
#
loop_
_entity.id
_entity.type
_entity.pdbx_description
1 polymer ?
#
loop_
_entity_poly.entity_id
_entity_poly.type
_entity_poly.pdbx_seq_one_letter_code
_entity_poly.pdbx_strand_id
1 'polypeptide(L)' 'STKIHFRHCMLYEFKRGSAVKNAVKNICDVYGKDVLSVRKCQRWFSKFRNGVLDLSDKPVF' A
#
# COMPACT_ATOMS: atom_id res chain seq x y z
N SER A 1 -8.57 0.86 -11.37
CA SER A 1 -7.35 0.18 -11.85
C SER A 1 -6.10 0.62 -11.07
N THR A 2 -5.61 1.86 -11.19
CA THR A 2 -4.33 2.33 -10.58
C THR A 2 -4.28 2.29 -9.04
N LYS A 3 -5.40 2.58 -8.35
CA LYS A 3 -5.45 2.51 -6.88
C LYS A 3 -5.27 1.08 -6.35
N ILE A 4 -5.80 0.08 -7.05
CA ILE A 4 -5.70 -1.33 -6.68
C ILE A 4 -4.26 -1.81 -6.91
N HIS A 5 -3.65 -1.40 -8.03
CA HIS A 5 -2.24 -1.66 -8.32
C HIS A 5 -1.32 -1.29 -7.15
N PHE A 6 -1.38 -0.04 -6.67
CA PHE A 6 -0.55 0.39 -5.54
C PHE A 6 -0.87 -0.36 -4.24
N ARG A 7 -2.10 -0.84 -4.03
CA ARG A 7 -2.46 -1.66 -2.88
C ARG A 7 -1.80 -3.03 -2.94
N HIS A 8 -1.72 -3.65 -4.13
CA HIS A 8 -0.97 -4.87 -4.33
C HIS A 8 0.52 -4.66 -4.06
N CYS A 9 1.12 -3.57 -4.55
CA CYS A 9 2.51 -3.24 -4.25
C CYS A 9 2.75 -3.07 -2.73
N MET A 10 1.83 -2.38 -2.04
CA MET A 10 1.90 -2.23 -0.58
C MET A 10 1.75 -3.57 0.15
N LEU A 11 0.89 -4.47 -0.33
CA LEU A 11 0.71 -5.82 0.24
C LEU A 11 1.98 -6.66 0.04
N TYR A 12 2.60 -6.58 -1.12
CA TYR A 12 3.88 -7.24 -1.41
C TYR A 12 4.98 -6.77 -0.43
N GLU A 13 5.18 -5.46 -0.28
CA GLU A 13 6.15 -4.90 0.66
C GLU A 13 5.83 -5.28 2.12
N PHE A 14 4.54 -5.30 2.49
CA PHE A 14 4.12 -5.76 3.81
C PHE A 14 4.50 -7.23 4.07
N LYS A 15 4.25 -8.11 3.09
CA LYS A 15 4.60 -9.54 3.18
C LYS A 15 6.10 -9.80 3.20
N ARG A 16 6.89 -8.91 2.58
CA ARG A 16 8.36 -8.90 2.69
C ARG A 16 8.87 -8.47 4.06
N GLY A 17 8.02 -7.88 4.91
CA GLY A 17 8.43 -7.32 6.20
C GLY A 17 9.06 -5.93 6.10
N SER A 18 8.89 -5.23 4.97
CA SER A 18 9.42 -3.88 4.80
C SER A 18 8.77 -2.90 5.78
N ALA A 19 9.56 -1.99 6.38
CA ALA A 19 9.00 -0.86 7.11
C ALA A 19 8.26 0.09 6.15
N VAL A 20 7.27 0.83 6.66
CA VAL A 20 6.42 1.70 5.81
C VAL A 20 7.22 2.72 5.01
N LYS A 21 8.25 3.34 5.61
CA LYS A 21 9.12 4.30 4.89
C LYS A 21 9.85 3.64 3.72
N ASN A 22 10.33 2.41 3.90
CA ASN A 22 11.01 1.66 2.85
C ASN A 22 10.04 1.23 1.75
N ALA A 23 8.83 0.76 2.12
CA ALA A 23 7.80 0.42 1.16
C ALA A 23 7.42 1.62 0.26
N VAL A 24 7.25 2.80 0.86
CA VAL A 24 6.97 4.03 0.11
C VAL A 24 8.12 4.39 -0.82
N LYS A 25 9.36 4.35 -0.32
CA LYS A 25 10.54 4.61 -1.14
C LYS A 25 10.63 3.65 -2.34
N ASN A 26 10.57 2.34 -2.10
CA ASN A 26 10.65 1.31 -3.14
C ASN A 26 9.58 1.52 -4.23
N ILE A 27 8.35 1.86 -3.84
CA ILE A 27 7.25 2.09 -4.79
C ILE A 27 7.46 3.40 -5.57
N CYS A 28 7.84 4.48 -4.91
CA CYS A 28 8.09 5.77 -5.58
C CYS A 28 9.32 5.73 -6.51
N ASP A 29 10.35 4.95 -6.17
CA ASP A 29 11.54 4.79 -6.99
C ASP A 29 11.21 4.10 -8.34
N VAL A 30 10.20 3.21 -8.37
CA VAL A 30 9.77 2.50 -9.60
C VAL A 30 8.72 3.28 -10.39
N TYR A 31 7.72 3.84 -9.71
CA TYR A 31 6.53 4.40 -10.36
C TYR A 31 6.52 5.92 -10.44
N GLY A 32 7.54 6.58 -9.90
CA GLY A 32 7.67 8.04 -9.88
C GLY A 32 7.47 8.63 -8.50
N LYS A 33 8.01 9.84 -8.32
CA LYS A 33 7.98 10.55 -7.04
C LYS A 33 6.54 10.86 -6.61
N ASP A 34 6.28 10.78 -5.31
CA ASP A 34 5.04 11.18 -4.66
C ASP A 34 3.75 10.43 -5.09
N VAL A 35 3.87 9.33 -5.85
CA VAL A 35 2.73 8.45 -6.20
C VAL A 35 2.06 7.83 -4.98
N LEU A 36 2.83 7.60 -3.91
CA LEU A 36 2.36 7.04 -2.65
C LEU A 36 2.87 7.87 -1.47
N SER A 37 1.95 8.29 -0.60
CA SER A 37 2.32 8.96 0.65
C SER A 37 2.47 7.97 1.80
N VAL A 38 3.32 8.31 2.77
CA VAL A 38 3.52 7.54 4.01
C VAL A 38 2.21 7.27 4.72
N ARG A 39 1.34 8.27 4.87
CA ARG A 39 0.03 8.12 5.53
C ARG A 39 -0.87 7.10 4.82
N LYS A 40 -0.89 7.08 3.47
CA LYS A 40 -1.65 6.08 2.70
C LYS A 40 -1.10 4.67 2.93
N CYS A 41 0.22 4.53 2.92
CA CYS A 41 0.89 3.25 3.14
C CYS A 41 0.65 2.72 4.56
N GLN A 42 0.79 3.58 5.59
CA GLN A 42 0.49 3.23 6.98
C GLN A 42 -0.95 2.71 7.13
N ARG A 43 -1.94 3.38 6.52
CA ARG A 43 -3.35 2.96 6.58
C ARG A 43 -3.54 1.55 6.02
N TRP A 44 -2.91 1.24 4.89
CA TRP A 44 -2.98 -0.10 4.29
C TRP A 44 -2.24 -1.16 5.10
N PHE A 45 -1.07 -0.83 5.64
CA PHE A 45 -0.34 -1.74 6.54
C PHE A 45 -1.17 -2.09 7.78
N SER A 46 -1.86 -1.13 8.39
CA SER A 46 -2.78 -1.42 9.50
C SER A 46 -3.93 -2.34 9.08
N LYS A 47 -4.49 -2.15 7.87
CA LYS A 47 -5.49 -3.07 7.31
C LYS A 47 -4.95 -4.48 7.13
N PHE A 48 -3.73 -4.63 6.61
CA PHE A 48 -3.10 -5.94 6.39
C PHE A 48 -2.79 -6.67 7.69
N ARG A 49 -2.35 -5.96 8.74
CA ARG A 49 -2.20 -6.53 10.09
C ARG A 49 -3.53 -7.07 10.64
N ASN A 50 -4.64 -6.44 10.29
CA ASN A 50 -5.99 -6.88 10.66
C ASN A 50 -6.58 -7.91 9.69
N GLY A 51 -5.78 -8.51 8.80
CA GLY A 51 -6.22 -9.56 7.88
C GLY A 51 -7.08 -9.10 6.71
N VAL A 52 -7.18 -7.79 6.46
CA VAL A 52 -7.96 -7.27 5.32
C VAL A 52 -7.18 -7.47 4.03
N LEU A 53 -7.57 -8.46 3.24
CA LEU A 53 -6.97 -8.76 1.93
C LEU A 53 -7.81 -8.26 0.74
N ASP A 54 -9.03 -7.80 1.00
CA ASP A 54 -9.85 -7.12 -0.01
C ASP A 54 -9.24 -5.74 -0.32
N LEU A 55 -8.64 -5.62 -1.50
CA LEU A 55 -7.97 -4.41 -1.97
C LEU A 55 -8.90 -3.50 -2.77
N SER A 56 -10.16 -3.89 -2.97
CA SER A 56 -11.15 -3.06 -3.65
C SER A 56 -11.56 -1.87 -2.78
N ASP A 57 -12.15 -0.85 -3.41
CA ASP A 57 -12.89 0.15 -2.65
C ASP A 57 -14.24 -0.47 -2.28
N LYS A 58 -14.46 -0.72 -0.99
CA LYS A 58 -15.81 -1.04 -0.52
C LYS A 58 -16.69 0.18 -0.83
N PRO A 59 -17.84 0.00 -1.51
CA PRO A 59 -18.80 1.09 -1.65
C PRO A 59 -19.20 1.53 -0.24
N VAL A 60 -19.13 2.85 -0.01
CA VAL A 60 -19.73 3.46 1.17
C VAL A 60 -21.21 3.59 0.84
N PHE A 61 -22.06 2.82 1.53
CA PHE A 61 -23.50 3.05 1.56
C PHE A 61 -23.81 4.08 2.63
#